data_AF-A0A1H9PJR8-F1
#
_entry.id   AF-A0A1H9PJR8-F1
#
_cell.length_a   1.000
_cell.length_b   1.000
_cell.length_c   1.000
_cell.angle_alpha   90.00
_cell.angle_beta   90.00
_cell.angle_gamma   90.00
#
_symmetry.space_group_name_H-M   'P 1'
#
loop_
_entity.id
_entity.type
_entity.pdbx_description
1 polymer ?
#
loop_
_entity_poly.entity_id
_entity_poly.type
_entity_poly.pdbx_seq_one_letter_code
_entity_poly.pdbx_strand_id
1 'polypeptide(L)' 'MKNDEFQNKELTPAQIDMIRQTMATLSIENLKIGKVGTEAMGSMLKGDISIQDYQKMLKENYKASNQQ' A
#
# COMPACT_ATOMS: atom_id res chain seq x y z
N MET A 1 0.11 -4.61 -31.95
CA MET A 1 0.41 -3.41 -31.14
C MET A 1 0.24 -3.82 -29.70
N LYS A 2 1.32 -3.76 -28.90
CA LYS A 2 1.23 -3.99 -27.45
C LYS A 2 0.54 -2.76 -26.88
N ASN A 3 -0.61 -2.94 -26.25
CA ASN A 3 -1.33 -1.84 -25.63
C ASN A 3 -0.49 -1.34 -24.45
N ASP A 4 0.23 -0.24 -24.68
CA ASP A 4 0.89 0.59 -23.66
C ASP A 4 -0.17 1.29 -22.78
N GLU A 5 -1.05 0.51 -22.16
CA GLU A 5 -1.97 0.98 -21.13
C GLU A 5 -1.25 1.02 -19.78
N PHE A 6 -0.15 1.78 -19.70
CA PHE A 6 0.25 2.39 -18.44
C PHE A 6 -0.69 3.58 -18.17
N GLN A 7 -2.00 3.32 -18.18
CA GLN A 7 -2.96 4.27 -17.65
C GLN A 7 -2.78 4.26 -16.14
N ASN A 8 -2.52 5.42 -15.56
CA ASN A 8 -2.64 5.68 -14.13
C ASN A 8 -4.00 5.13 -13.65
N LYS A 9 -4.04 3.87 -13.22
CA LYS A 9 -5.28 3.28 -12.73
C LYS A 9 -5.56 3.99 -11.42
N GLU A 10 -6.56 4.86 -11.41
CA GLU A 10 -7.10 5.36 -10.16
C GLU A 10 -7.59 4.17 -9.34
N LEU A 11 -7.48 4.28 -8.01
CA LEU A 11 -8.04 3.25 -7.15
C LEU A 11 -9.55 3.22 -7.34
N THR A 12 -10.12 2.02 -7.50
CA THR A 12 -11.57 1.88 -7.53
C THR A 12 -12.15 2.22 -6.15
N PRO A 13 -13.44 2.61 -6.05
CA PRO A 13 -14.09 2.83 -4.76
C PRO A 13 -13.93 1.65 -3.79
N ALA A 14 -14.02 0.41 -4.31
CA ALA A 14 -13.82 -0.80 -3.51
C ALA A 14 -12.38 -0.92 -2.96
N GLN A 15 -11.36 -0.53 -3.74
CA GLN A 15 -9.98 -0.54 -3.29
C GLN A 15 -9.71 0.56 -2.25
N ILE A 16 -10.31 1.74 -2.43
CA ILE A 16 -10.25 2.83 -1.45
C ILE A 16 -10.87 2.39 -0.13
N ASP A 17 -12.04 1.75 -0.18
CA ASP A 17 -12.70 1.23 1.02
C ASP A 17 -11.90 0.12 1.69
N MET A 18 -11.24 -0.75 0.92
CA MET A 18 -10.34 -1.76 1.47
C MET A 18 -9.17 -1.13 2.25
N ILE A 19 -8.54 -0.07 1.71
CA ILE A 19 -7.48 0.67 2.41
C ILE A 19 -8.03 1.29 3.70
N ARG A 20 -9.18 1.97 3.62
CA ARG A 20 -9.83 2.62 4.77
C ARG A 20 -10.18 1.62 5.88
N GLN A 21 -10.77 0.48 5.54
CA GLN A 21 -11.09 -0.57 6.50
C GLN A 21 -9.82 -1.14 7.13
N THR A 22 -8.78 -1.37 6.34
CA THR A 22 -7.49 -1.84 6.87
C THR A 22 -6.92 -0.84 7.89
N MET A 23 -6.94 0.46 7.57
CA MET A 23 -6.49 1.51 8.49
C MET A 23 -7.35 1.59 9.75
N ALA A 24 -8.68 1.45 9.62
CA ALA A 24 -9.61 1.45 10.74
C ALA A 24 -9.36 0.27 11.68
N THR A 25 -9.22 -0.95 11.13
CA THR A 25 -8.93 -2.16 11.91
C THR A 25 -7.61 -2.04 12.67
N LEU A 26 -6.55 -1.55 12.01
CA LEU A 26 -5.29 -1.31 12.70
C LEU A 26 -5.44 -0.30 13.85
N SER A 27 -6.21 0.78 13.62
CA SER A 27 -6.42 1.82 14.62
C SER A 27 -7.18 1.31 15.85
N ILE A 28 -8.15 0.40 15.67
CA ILE A 28 -8.86 -0.27 16.77
C ILE A 28 -7.88 -1.02 17.68
N GLU A 29 -6.85 -1.64 17.10
CA GLU A 29 -5.81 -2.38 17.80
C GLU A 29 -4.66 -1.48 18.30
N ASN A 30 -4.81 -0.15 18.25
CA ASN A 30 -3.74 0.83 18.52
C ASN A 30 -2.48 0.64 17.64
N LEU A 31 -2.65 0.03 16.47
CA LEU A 31 -1.61 -0.11 15.46
C LEU A 31 -1.78 0.97 14.39
N LYS A 32 -0.69 1.30 13.70
CA LYS A 32 -0.71 2.21 12.57
C LYS A 32 0.17 1.69 11.44
N ILE A 33 -0.33 1.81 10.21
CA ILE A 33 0.51 1.72 9.03
C ILE A 33 1.03 3.12 8.71
N GLY A 34 2.34 3.23 8.48
CA GLY A 34 2.95 4.51 8.11
C GLY A 34 2.48 4.98 6.74
N LYS A 35 2.74 6.26 6.42
CA LYS A 35 2.44 6.85 5.11
C LYS A 35 3.01 6.01 3.96
N VAL A 36 4.27 5.59 4.07
CA VAL A 36 4.94 4.72 3.09
C VAL A 36 4.19 3.41 2.88
N GLY A 37 3.69 2.78 3.95
CA GLY A 37 2.92 1.54 3.84
C GLY A 37 1.55 1.75 3.20
N THR A 38 0.90 2.88 3.46
CA THR A 38 -0.39 3.22 2.85
C THR A 38 -0.24 3.50 1.36
N GLU A 39 0.80 4.24 0.97
CA GLU A 39 1.12 4.53 -0.43
C GLU A 39 1.48 3.25 -1.20
N ALA A 40 2.35 2.41 -0.62
CA ALA A 40 2.74 1.13 -1.23
C ALA A 40 1.54 0.17 -1.37
N MET A 41 0.59 0.18 -0.42
CA MET A 41 -0.66 -0.57 -0.55
C MET A 41 -1.49 -0.08 -1.74
N GLY A 42 -1.56 1.24 -1.95
CA GLY A 42 -2.20 1.83 -3.13
C GLY A 42 -1.55 1.35 -4.44
N SER A 43 -0.23 1.42 -4.54
CA SER A 43 0.52 0.94 -5.71
C SER A 43 0.32 -0.56 -5.95
N MET A 44 0.28 -1.37 -4.89
CA MET A 44 0.02 -2.80 -5.00
C MET A 44 -1.38 -3.09 -5.56
N LEU A 45 -2.40 -2.37 -5.10
CA LEU A 45 -3.78 -2.55 -5.57
C LEU A 45 -4.00 -2.11 -7.01
N LYS A 46 -3.26 -1.10 -7.46
CA LYS A 46 -3.24 -0.67 -8.87
C LYS A 46 -2.55 -1.68 -9.78
N GLY A 47 -1.72 -2.55 -9.21
CA GLY A 47 -0.86 -3.48 -9.94
C GLY A 47 0.47 -2.86 -10.38
N ASP A 48 0.83 -1.70 -9.83
CA ASP A 48 2.10 -1.02 -10.14
C ASP A 48 3.30 -1.74 -9.51
N ILE A 49 3.07 -2.43 -8.38
CA ILE A 49 4.06 -3.26 -7.69
C ILE A 49 3.47 -4.61 -7.31
N SER A 50 4.32 -5.62 -7.16
CA SER A 50 3.89 -6.93 -6.67
C SER A 50 3.60 -6.90 -5.15
N ILE A 51 2.91 -7.92 -4.65
CA ILE A 51 2.72 -8.11 -3.20
C ILE A 51 4.06 -8.35 -2.48
N GLN A 52 5.04 -8.99 -3.15
CA GLN A 52 6.37 -9.22 -2.62
C GLN A 52 7.12 -7.89 -2.45
N ASP A 53 7.00 -6.98 -3.42
CA ASP A 53 7.61 -5.65 -3.36
C ASP A 53 6.98 -4.83 -2.24
N TYR A 54 5.64 -4.84 -2.11
CA TYR A 54 4.94 -4.23 -1.00
C TYR A 54 5.46 -4.71 0.36
N GLN A 55 5.57 -6.03 0.55
CA GLN A 55 6.09 -6.61 1.79
C GLN A 55 7.54 -6.23 2.07
N LYS A 56 8.38 -6.16 1.02
CA LYS A 56 9.76 -5.71 1.13
C LYS A 56 9.83 -4.26 1.60
N MET A 57 9.06 -3.36 0.97
CA MET A 57 8.99 -1.94 1.35
C MET A 57 8.54 -1.76 2.80
N LEU A 58 7.55 -2.53 3.28
CA LEU A 58 7.13 -2.49 4.68
C LEU A 58 8.27 -2.86 5.64
N LYS A 59 8.99 -3.95 5.34
CA LYS A 59 10.12 -4.43 6.16
C LYS A 59 11.25 -3.40 6.20
N GLU A 60 11.58 -2.80 5.07
CA GLU A 60 12.63 -1.80 4.96
C GLU A 60 12.25 -0.52 5.73
N ASN A 61 11.02 -0.05 5.58
CA ASN A 61 10.53 1.13 6.30
C ASN A 61 10.50 0.92 7.83
N TYR A 62 10.13 -0.29 8.29
CA TYR A 62 10.18 -0.64 9.70
C TYR A 62 11.61 -0.64 10.26
N LYS A 63 12.56 -1.23 9.52
CA LYS A 63 13.98 -1.22 9.91
C LYS A 63 14.53 0.21 10.00
N ALA A 64 14.23 1.06 9.02
CA ALA A 64 14.68 2.45 9.01
C ALA A 64 14.11 3.26 10.19
N SER A 65 12.86 2.99 10.57
CA SER A 65 12.19 3.71 11.67
C SER A 65 12.68 3.29 13.06
N ASN A 66 13.22 2.08 13.21
CA ASN A 66 13.72 1.54 14.48
C ASN A 66 15.24 1.71 14.68
N GLN A 67 15.92 2.33 13.72
CA GLN A 67 17.36 2.66 13.81
C GLN A 67 17.60 4.13 14.24
N GLN A 68 16.53 4.84 14.64
CA GLN A 68 16.58 6.16 15.29
C GLN A 68 16.27 6.03 16.77
#